data_AF-A0A8H5SKS8-F1
#
_entry.id   AF-A0A8H5SKS8-F1
#
_cell.length_a   1.000
_cell.length_b   1.000
_cell.length_c   1.000
_cell.angle_alpha   90.00
_cell.angle_beta   90.00
_cell.angle_gamma   90.00
#
_symmetry.space_group_name_H-M   'P 1'
#
loop_
_entity.id
_entity.type
_entity.pdbx_description
1 polymer ?
#
loop_
_entity_poly.entity_id
_entity_poly.type
_entity_poly.pdbx_seq_one_letter_code
_entity_poly.pdbx_strand_id
1 'polypeptide(L)'
;MENKPHHRLTLDMSGYSKLDTAQAGHLRHFHNLASQIDGEWRHMGTQEPGQEWLDAYRYQISSMVYGAGVAHYHRLPALRSVFKPLIRRLIHKMLRREMIAMRYNDVRDETNTSEIVLEKYKKAWAEKKMVAPNGLYVDWWFVEQDKTKSSTQIGYTAWANAFMNTWNSDLVKSLYDKQSLGFITVIDDQVRLHDPVVAGIYRDLMDDADNYSPHNASILAQAQRMAKSVAPTKFPYSQPTFGYVVQWLSEMGRTVELQGLLDFADTKLRPTWENGGLYYPRNDARVDDSGEWAHMDPFSGNAGIGYARLNVPDGQKKMWDRPWTRDILAVEPWIDNLDLSQGVDYLRGLWDGDEKALIVTMKSWNGDEVTVEPIARNLEQGTWVVYVNDEPVKCDAVGQLGSLSVTVTVGAEEVDVVFRRT
;
A
#
# COMPACT_ATOMS: atom_id res chain seq x y z
N MET A 1 33.80 35.30 -10.08
CA MET A 1 34.68 34.24 -9.56
C MET A 1 33.76 33.19 -8.97
N GLU A 2 33.80 31.96 -9.48
CA GLU A 2 32.91 30.90 -9.00
C GLU A 2 33.36 30.43 -7.61
N ASN A 3 32.50 30.60 -6.60
CA ASN A 3 32.66 29.94 -5.29
C ASN A 3 32.30 28.45 -5.46
N LYS A 4 33.18 27.66 -6.07
CA LYS A 4 33.11 26.20 -5.97
C LYS A 4 33.71 25.78 -4.62
N PRO A 5 32.95 25.14 -3.72
CA PRO A 5 33.53 24.51 -2.54
C PRO A 5 34.58 23.48 -2.98
N HIS A 6 35.69 23.39 -2.27
CA HIS A 6 36.79 22.47 -2.61
C HIS A 6 36.77 21.16 -1.79
N HIS A 7 35.74 20.96 -0.97
CA HIS A 7 35.63 19.81 -0.07
C HIS A 7 34.43 18.96 -0.46
N ARG A 8 34.67 17.65 -0.61
CA ARG A 8 33.62 16.63 -0.79
C ARG A 8 32.66 16.58 0.40
N LEU A 9 31.51 15.97 0.18
CA LEU A 9 30.58 15.64 1.26
C LEU A 9 31.28 14.78 2.32
N THR A 10 31.18 15.18 3.59
CA THR A 10 31.71 14.43 4.76
C THR A 10 30.63 13.68 5.53
N LEU A 11 29.39 13.73 5.05
CA LEU A 11 28.23 13.08 5.64
C LEU A 11 28.23 11.59 5.28
N ASP A 12 28.13 10.70 6.26
CA ASP A 12 27.99 9.27 6.00
C ASP A 12 26.58 8.95 5.49
N MET A 13 26.49 8.76 4.17
CA MET A 13 25.23 8.43 3.51
C MET A 13 24.72 7.02 3.87
N SER A 14 25.54 6.12 4.45
CA SER A 14 25.12 4.75 4.79
C SER A 14 24.15 4.68 5.98
N GLY A 15 24.17 5.67 6.88
CA GLY A 15 23.22 5.77 8.00
C GLY A 15 21.77 6.02 7.59
N TYR A 16 21.55 6.54 6.37
CA TYR A 16 20.22 6.86 5.86
C TYR A 16 19.65 5.70 5.04
N SER A 17 18.64 5.03 5.60
CA SER A 17 17.94 3.91 4.95
C SER A 17 17.29 4.33 3.63
N LYS A 18 17.46 3.50 2.60
CA LYS A 18 16.78 3.63 1.30
C LYS A 18 15.48 2.84 1.27
N LEU A 19 14.58 3.18 0.35
CA LEU A 19 13.62 2.21 -0.17
C LEU A 19 14.37 1.10 -0.91
N ASP A 20 13.97 -0.14 -0.69
CA ASP A 20 14.38 -1.27 -1.53
C ASP A 20 13.66 -1.24 -2.89
N THR A 21 14.11 -2.09 -3.82
CA THR A 21 13.55 -2.20 -5.17
C THR A 21 12.05 -2.48 -5.15
N ALA A 22 11.57 -3.40 -4.29
CA ALA A 22 10.15 -3.77 -4.23
C ALA A 22 9.28 -2.65 -3.64
N GLN A 23 9.79 -1.92 -2.64
CA GLN A 23 9.14 -0.74 -2.07
C GLN A 23 8.99 0.38 -3.13
N ALA A 24 10.07 0.70 -3.85
CA ALA A 24 10.03 1.65 -4.95
C ALA A 24 9.05 1.20 -6.05
N GLY A 25 9.11 -0.10 -6.42
CA GLY A 25 8.21 -0.72 -7.38
C GLY A 25 6.73 -0.63 -6.99
N HIS A 26 6.37 -0.76 -5.71
CA HIS A 26 4.98 -0.59 -5.29
C HIS A 26 4.53 0.87 -5.33
N LEU A 27 5.36 1.85 -4.95
CA LEU A 27 5.02 3.27 -5.14
C LEU A 27 4.86 3.62 -6.62
N ARG A 28 5.72 3.08 -7.49
CA ARG A 28 5.61 3.17 -8.94
C ARG A 28 4.32 2.53 -9.45
N HIS A 29 3.91 1.37 -8.94
CA HIS A 29 2.64 0.74 -9.29
C HIS A 29 1.44 1.60 -8.86
N PHE A 30 1.44 2.13 -7.63
CA PHE A 30 0.37 3.03 -7.17
C PHE A 30 0.26 4.25 -8.09
N HIS A 31 1.39 4.81 -8.53
CA HIS A 31 1.41 5.89 -9.52
C HIS A 31 0.88 5.44 -10.88
N ASN A 32 1.29 4.28 -11.38
CA ASN A 32 0.86 3.76 -12.67
C ASN A 32 -0.67 3.57 -12.70
N LEU A 33 -1.27 3.01 -11.63
CA LEU A 33 -2.72 2.91 -11.48
C LEU A 33 -3.40 4.28 -11.32
N ALA A 34 -2.85 5.17 -10.49
CA ALA A 34 -3.41 6.50 -10.26
C ALA A 34 -3.36 7.42 -11.50
N SER A 35 -2.37 7.22 -12.38
CA SER A 35 -2.15 7.98 -13.62
C SER A 35 -2.88 7.41 -14.85
N GLN A 36 -3.55 6.25 -14.73
CA GLN A 36 -4.44 5.77 -15.80
C GLN A 36 -5.52 6.81 -16.11
N ILE A 37 -5.89 6.93 -17.39
CA ILE A 37 -6.93 7.85 -17.86
C ILE A 37 -8.22 7.65 -17.06
N ASP A 38 -8.99 8.73 -16.94
CA ASP A 38 -10.16 8.81 -16.09
C ASP A 38 -11.30 7.89 -16.60
N GLY A 39 -11.45 6.71 -16.00
CA GLY A 39 -12.36 5.63 -16.43
C GLY A 39 -11.65 4.37 -16.95
N GLU A 40 -10.33 4.43 -17.12
CA GLU A 40 -9.46 3.27 -17.23
C GLU A 40 -9.16 2.72 -15.83
N TRP A 41 -9.23 1.40 -15.72
CA TRP A 41 -9.18 0.60 -14.49
C TRP A 41 -8.38 -0.70 -14.67
N ARG A 42 -7.52 -0.78 -15.70
CA ARG A 42 -6.60 -1.90 -15.95
C ARG A 42 -5.88 -2.34 -14.68
N HIS A 43 -5.77 -3.65 -14.50
CA HIS A 43 -5.26 -4.35 -13.30
C HIS A 43 -6.12 -4.21 -12.04
N MET A 44 -7.05 -3.25 -11.96
CA MET A 44 -7.88 -3.00 -10.77
C MET A 44 -9.19 -3.79 -10.75
N GLY A 45 -9.27 -4.97 -11.39
CA GLY A 45 -10.49 -5.78 -11.43
C GLY A 45 -11.02 -6.21 -10.06
N THR A 46 -12.11 -6.99 -10.03
CA THR A 46 -12.76 -7.46 -8.80
C THR A 46 -13.42 -8.82 -9.02
N GLN A 47 -13.52 -9.63 -7.98
CA GLN A 47 -14.27 -10.88 -7.97
C GLN A 47 -15.76 -10.69 -8.30
N GLU A 48 -16.35 -9.56 -7.94
CA GLU A 48 -17.77 -9.24 -8.18
C GLU A 48 -17.87 -8.09 -9.19
N PRO A 49 -18.29 -8.33 -10.45
CA PRO A 49 -18.27 -7.33 -11.53
C PRO A 49 -19.04 -6.01 -11.26
N GLY A 50 -20.03 -6.01 -10.37
CA GLY A 50 -20.76 -4.83 -9.90
C GLY A 50 -19.97 -3.92 -8.95
N GLN A 51 -18.74 -4.28 -8.58
CA GLN A 51 -17.89 -3.56 -7.61
C GLN A 51 -18.48 -3.56 -6.19
N GLU A 52 -19.32 -4.53 -5.85
CA GLU A 52 -19.97 -4.58 -4.54
C GLU A 52 -19.04 -5.20 -3.47
N TRP A 53 -18.08 -6.02 -3.89
CA TRP A 53 -17.20 -6.80 -3.00
C TRP A 53 -15.96 -6.06 -2.44
N LEU A 54 -15.21 -6.75 -1.58
CA LEU A 54 -14.10 -6.23 -0.75
C LEU A 54 -12.81 -5.91 -1.53
N ASP A 55 -12.68 -6.41 -2.75
CA ASP A 55 -11.58 -6.11 -3.67
C ASP A 55 -11.95 -5.05 -4.70
N ALA A 56 -13.12 -4.42 -4.59
CA ALA A 56 -13.57 -3.35 -5.46
C ALA A 56 -12.64 -2.11 -5.44
N TYR A 57 -12.73 -1.27 -6.49
CA TYR A 57 -11.90 -0.08 -6.69
C TYR A 57 -11.74 0.77 -5.42
N ARG A 58 -12.83 1.00 -4.67
CA ARG A 58 -12.81 1.80 -3.43
C ARG A 58 -11.83 1.26 -2.38
N TYR A 59 -11.76 -0.06 -2.19
CA TYR A 59 -10.85 -0.65 -1.22
C TYR A 59 -9.40 -0.57 -1.71
N GLN A 60 -9.15 -0.90 -2.99
CA GLN A 60 -7.84 -0.79 -3.61
C GLN A 60 -7.27 0.64 -3.50
N ILE A 61 -8.06 1.64 -3.89
CA ILE A 61 -7.66 3.06 -3.82
C ILE A 61 -7.42 3.49 -2.37
N SER A 62 -8.28 3.09 -1.43
CA SER A 62 -8.09 3.45 -0.01
C SER A 62 -6.76 2.92 0.55
N SER A 63 -6.42 1.66 0.28
CA SER A 63 -5.15 1.08 0.75
C SER A 63 -3.93 1.61 0.00
N MET A 64 -4.05 2.00 -1.27
CA MET A 64 -2.97 2.75 -1.95
C MET A 64 -2.74 4.12 -1.30
N VAL A 65 -3.80 4.84 -0.90
CA VAL A 65 -3.66 6.12 -0.16
C VAL A 65 -3.02 5.89 1.21
N TYR A 66 -3.43 4.85 1.95
CA TYR A 66 -2.80 4.54 3.23
C TYR A 66 -1.33 4.13 3.07
N GLY A 67 -0.99 3.32 2.05
CA GLY A 67 0.37 2.88 1.76
C GLY A 67 1.29 4.03 1.35
N ALA A 68 0.80 4.91 0.47
CA ALA A 68 1.48 6.16 0.13
C ALA A 68 1.63 7.09 1.34
N GLY A 69 0.65 7.14 2.24
CA GLY A 69 0.69 7.91 3.48
C GLY A 69 1.78 7.45 4.45
N VAL A 70 1.86 6.14 4.75
CA VAL A 70 2.92 5.60 5.61
C VAL A 70 4.30 5.70 4.97
N ALA A 71 4.41 5.53 3.64
CA ALA A 71 5.66 5.74 2.91
C ALA A 71 6.15 7.19 3.01
N HIS A 72 5.27 8.16 2.76
CA HIS A 72 5.59 9.58 2.90
C HIS A 72 6.04 9.91 4.32
N TYR A 73 5.30 9.46 5.34
CA TYR A 73 5.58 9.81 6.72
C TYR A 73 6.86 9.14 7.28
N HIS A 74 7.06 7.84 7.01
CA HIS A 74 8.13 7.06 7.66
C HIS A 74 9.39 6.85 6.81
N ARG A 75 9.30 6.97 5.48
CA ARG A 75 10.41 6.65 4.56
C ARG A 75 10.93 7.87 3.81
N LEU A 76 10.03 8.75 3.37
CA LEU A 76 10.34 9.85 2.44
C LEU A 76 9.73 11.21 2.87
N PRO A 77 9.92 11.65 4.14
CA PRO A 77 9.22 12.80 4.72
C PRO A 77 9.48 14.16 4.04
N ALA A 78 10.62 14.33 3.36
CA ALA A 78 10.91 15.56 2.64
C ALA A 78 10.22 15.65 1.26
N LEU A 79 9.72 14.54 0.69
CA LEU A 79 9.27 14.47 -0.72
C LEU A 79 7.80 14.85 -0.90
N ARG A 80 7.41 15.98 -0.32
CA ARG A 80 6.02 16.45 -0.28
C ARG A 80 5.44 16.65 -1.68
N SER A 81 6.26 17.06 -2.66
CA SER A 81 5.83 17.21 -4.06
C SER A 81 5.60 15.87 -4.78
N VAL A 82 6.21 14.77 -4.34
CA VAL A 82 6.07 13.44 -4.95
C VAL A 82 4.75 12.80 -4.53
N PHE A 83 4.43 12.85 -3.23
CA PHE A 83 3.25 12.19 -2.67
C PHE A 83 1.95 12.98 -2.86
N LYS A 84 2.01 14.31 -2.84
CA LYS A 84 0.81 15.16 -2.94
C LYS A 84 0.03 14.98 -4.27
N PRO A 85 0.66 14.91 -5.46
CA PRO A 85 -0.02 14.60 -6.72
C PRO A 85 -0.51 13.16 -6.80
N LEU A 86 0.24 12.18 -6.26
CA LEU A 86 -0.18 10.78 -6.19
C LEU A 86 -1.46 10.61 -5.37
N ILE A 87 -1.45 11.10 -4.13
CA ILE A 87 -2.60 11.02 -3.22
C ILE A 87 -3.80 11.81 -3.78
N ARG A 88 -3.57 12.97 -4.42
CA ARG A 88 -4.64 13.71 -5.11
C ARG A 88 -5.25 12.95 -6.29
N ARG A 89 -4.44 12.27 -7.12
CA ARG A 89 -4.93 11.43 -8.23
C ARG A 89 -5.75 10.24 -7.69
N LEU A 90 -5.31 9.61 -6.61
CA LEU A 90 -6.05 8.54 -5.93
C LEU A 90 -7.39 9.04 -5.35
N ILE A 91 -7.39 10.18 -4.65
CA ILE A 91 -8.63 10.80 -4.14
C ILE A 91 -9.57 11.21 -5.29
N HIS A 92 -9.04 11.74 -6.38
CA HIS A 92 -9.83 12.05 -7.58
C HIS A 92 -10.51 10.79 -8.13
N LYS A 93 -9.77 9.68 -8.31
CA LYS A 93 -10.34 8.38 -8.70
C LYS A 93 -11.37 7.83 -7.69
N MET A 94 -11.19 8.05 -6.39
CA MET A 94 -12.19 7.70 -5.36
C MET A 94 -13.50 8.52 -5.50
N LEU A 95 -13.40 9.79 -5.90
CA LEU A 95 -14.54 10.70 -6.04
C LEU A 95 -15.26 10.58 -7.40
N ARG A 96 -14.74 9.77 -8.33
CA ARG A 96 -15.38 9.45 -9.61
C ARG A 96 -16.69 8.70 -9.36
N ARG A 97 -17.80 9.44 -9.41
CA ARG A 97 -19.15 8.87 -9.34
C ARG A 97 -19.50 8.13 -10.63
N GLU A 98 -19.23 6.83 -10.66
CA GLU A 98 -19.99 5.88 -11.48
C GLU A 98 -21.50 6.21 -11.36
N MET A 99 -22.23 6.18 -12.48
CA MET A 99 -23.60 6.69 -12.67
C MET A 99 -23.83 8.21 -12.47
N ILE A 100 -23.50 8.81 -11.31
CA ILE A 100 -23.96 10.19 -11.02
C ILE A 100 -23.10 11.27 -11.70
N ALA A 101 -21.79 11.07 -11.90
CA ALA A 101 -20.96 12.05 -12.61
C ALA A 101 -21.39 12.21 -14.08
N MET A 102 -21.94 11.16 -14.69
CA MET A 102 -22.46 11.17 -16.05
C MET A 102 -23.57 12.24 -16.23
N ARG A 103 -24.48 12.39 -15.24
CA ARG A 103 -25.52 13.42 -15.30
C ARG A 103 -24.96 14.83 -15.08
N TYR A 104 -23.89 15.00 -14.31
CA TYR A 104 -23.23 16.30 -14.16
C TYR A 104 -22.37 16.68 -15.38
N ASN A 105 -21.76 15.70 -16.06
CA ASN A 105 -21.10 15.93 -17.35
C ASN A 105 -22.12 16.32 -18.42
N ASP A 106 -23.27 15.65 -18.50
CA ASP A 106 -24.38 16.07 -19.39
C ASP A 106 -24.83 17.52 -19.17
N VAL A 107 -24.89 17.97 -17.92
CA VAL A 107 -25.25 19.36 -17.59
C VAL A 107 -24.11 20.34 -17.90
N ARG A 108 -22.84 19.92 -17.78
CA ARG A 108 -21.67 20.79 -18.03
C ARG A 108 -21.32 20.91 -19.52
N ASP A 109 -21.45 19.79 -20.25
CA ASP A 109 -20.97 19.61 -21.62
C ASP A 109 -22.12 19.63 -22.64
N GLU A 110 -23.35 19.94 -22.18
CA GLU A 110 -24.61 19.97 -22.94
C GLU A 110 -24.96 18.65 -23.68
N THR A 111 -24.56 17.50 -23.10
CA THR A 111 -24.85 16.16 -23.63
C THR A 111 -26.05 15.49 -22.96
N ASN A 112 -26.48 14.32 -23.44
CA ASN A 112 -27.55 13.53 -22.83
C ASN A 112 -27.23 12.01 -22.75
N THR A 113 -25.99 11.69 -22.37
CA THR A 113 -25.50 10.31 -22.23
C THR A 113 -26.18 9.58 -21.06
N SER A 114 -26.46 10.29 -19.97
CA SER A 114 -27.06 9.72 -18.77
C SER A 114 -28.48 9.21 -18.97
N GLU A 115 -29.30 9.87 -19.78
CA GLU A 115 -30.68 9.42 -20.05
C GLU A 115 -30.69 8.11 -20.84
N ILE A 116 -29.85 7.99 -21.87
CA ILE A 116 -29.67 6.77 -22.69
C ILE A 116 -29.17 5.58 -21.86
N VAL A 117 -28.24 5.82 -20.92
CA VAL A 117 -27.72 4.79 -20.03
C VAL A 117 -28.75 4.40 -18.96
N LEU A 118 -29.45 5.38 -18.37
CA LEU A 118 -30.49 5.14 -17.37
C LEU A 118 -31.68 4.37 -17.93
N GLU A 119 -32.06 4.56 -19.19
CA GLU A 119 -33.12 3.78 -19.85
C GLU A 119 -32.74 2.28 -19.90
N LYS A 120 -31.55 1.97 -20.39
CA LYS A 120 -31.02 0.60 -20.45
C LYS A 120 -30.86 -0.02 -19.06
N TYR A 121 -30.36 0.75 -18.10
CA TYR A 121 -30.19 0.32 -16.72
C TYR A 121 -31.53 0.00 -16.06
N LYS A 122 -32.53 0.89 -16.15
CA LYS A 122 -33.89 0.67 -15.62
C LYS A 122 -34.55 -0.59 -16.21
N LYS A 123 -34.38 -0.81 -17.52
CA LYS A 123 -34.88 -2.03 -18.18
C LYS A 123 -34.25 -3.29 -17.58
N ALA A 124 -32.93 -3.35 -17.47
CA ALA A 124 -32.23 -4.48 -16.85
C ALA A 124 -32.60 -4.67 -15.36
N TRP A 125 -32.84 -3.58 -14.62
CA TRP A 125 -33.23 -3.59 -13.20
C TRP A 125 -34.63 -4.20 -13.01
N ALA A 126 -35.56 -3.88 -13.90
CA ALA A 126 -36.90 -4.46 -13.95
C ALA A 126 -36.88 -5.94 -14.37
N GLU A 127 -36.13 -6.29 -15.43
CA GLU A 127 -35.94 -7.68 -15.89
C GLU A 127 -35.37 -8.59 -14.80
N LYS A 128 -34.42 -8.08 -14.01
CA LYS A 128 -33.77 -8.79 -12.90
C LYS A 128 -34.57 -8.79 -11.58
N LYS A 129 -35.71 -8.10 -11.50
CA LYS A 129 -36.56 -7.99 -10.31
C LYS A 129 -35.80 -7.54 -9.04
N MET A 130 -34.94 -6.54 -9.18
CA MET A 130 -34.12 -6.01 -8.08
C MET A 130 -34.94 -5.26 -7.00
N VAL A 131 -36.22 -4.96 -7.31
CA VAL A 131 -37.25 -4.68 -6.31
C VAL A 131 -38.05 -5.96 -6.11
N ALA A 132 -38.03 -6.51 -4.90
CA ALA A 132 -38.79 -7.70 -4.55
C ALA A 132 -40.31 -7.40 -4.53
N PRO A 133 -41.20 -8.42 -4.64
CA PRO A 133 -42.65 -8.20 -4.70
C PRO A 133 -43.28 -7.52 -3.48
N ASN A 134 -42.56 -7.41 -2.37
CA ASN A 134 -42.94 -6.67 -1.16
C ASN A 134 -42.54 -5.17 -1.20
N GLY A 135 -41.99 -4.69 -2.32
CA GLY A 135 -41.56 -3.30 -2.50
C GLY A 135 -40.18 -2.96 -1.94
N LEU A 136 -39.46 -3.92 -1.38
CA LEU A 136 -38.10 -3.72 -0.84
C LEU A 136 -37.03 -4.00 -1.90
N TYR A 137 -35.90 -3.31 -1.78
CA TYR A 137 -34.68 -3.69 -2.49
C TYR A 137 -34.05 -4.95 -1.88
N VAL A 138 -33.24 -5.67 -2.64
CA VAL A 138 -32.51 -6.85 -2.15
C VAL A 138 -31.18 -6.38 -1.56
N ASP A 139 -31.07 -6.33 -0.22
CA ASP A 139 -29.94 -5.67 0.46
C ASP A 139 -28.66 -6.54 0.61
N TRP A 140 -28.28 -7.21 1.72
CA TRP A 140 -28.91 -7.53 3.00
C TRP A 140 -28.28 -6.76 4.17
N TRP A 141 -29.11 -6.38 5.15
CA TRP A 141 -28.73 -6.20 6.56
C TRP A 141 -29.79 -6.87 7.45
N PHE A 142 -29.41 -7.41 8.60
CA PHE A 142 -30.33 -7.93 9.64
C PHE A 142 -30.14 -7.22 11.01
N VAL A 143 -30.94 -6.17 11.28
CA VAL A 143 -30.94 -5.39 12.55
C VAL A 143 -31.75 -6.12 13.62
N GLU A 144 -32.91 -6.64 13.23
CA GLU A 144 -34.00 -7.10 14.10
C GLU A 144 -33.70 -8.38 14.90
N GLN A 145 -32.60 -9.07 14.59
CA GLN A 145 -32.33 -10.42 15.07
C GLN A 145 -31.43 -10.49 16.31
N ASP A 146 -30.87 -9.37 16.77
CA ASP A 146 -29.95 -9.22 17.92
C ASP A 146 -28.95 -10.39 18.06
N LYS A 147 -28.29 -10.74 16.95
CA LYS A 147 -27.44 -11.93 16.87
C LYS A 147 -26.12 -11.66 16.16
N THR A 148 -25.03 -11.92 16.86
CA THR A 148 -23.69 -11.96 16.28
C THR A 148 -23.46 -13.27 15.52
N LYS A 149 -22.64 -13.20 14.47
CA LYS A 149 -22.15 -14.37 13.73
C LYS A 149 -20.63 -14.45 13.94
N SER A 150 -20.15 -15.54 14.53
CA SER A 150 -18.72 -15.79 14.69
C SER A 150 -18.00 -15.79 13.33
N SER A 151 -16.81 -15.19 13.28
CA SER A 151 -15.99 -15.27 12.06
C SER A 151 -15.43 -16.68 11.90
N THR A 152 -15.43 -17.18 10.67
CA THR A 152 -14.77 -18.44 10.28
C THR A 152 -13.49 -18.20 9.48
N GLN A 153 -13.07 -16.93 9.31
CA GLN A 153 -11.90 -16.53 8.53
C GLN A 153 -11.12 -15.42 9.25
N ILE A 154 -9.82 -15.34 9.01
CA ILE A 154 -8.95 -14.32 9.62
C ILE A 154 -9.00 -12.96 8.91
N GLY A 155 -9.44 -12.88 7.65
CA GLY A 155 -9.34 -11.67 6.82
C GLY A 155 -9.92 -10.41 7.46
N TYR A 156 -11.20 -10.44 7.88
CA TYR A 156 -11.80 -9.31 8.61
C TYR A 156 -11.12 -8.99 9.95
N THR A 157 -10.67 -10.00 10.69
CA THR A 157 -9.96 -9.82 11.96
C THR A 157 -8.63 -9.11 11.73
N ALA A 158 -7.85 -9.54 10.74
CA ALA A 158 -6.59 -8.91 10.35
C ALA A 158 -6.82 -7.47 9.86
N TRP A 159 -7.82 -7.23 9.01
CA TRP A 159 -8.16 -5.89 8.54
C TRP A 159 -8.52 -4.94 9.70
N ALA A 160 -9.41 -5.38 10.59
CA ALA A 160 -9.81 -4.61 11.76
C ALA A 160 -8.60 -4.34 12.68
N ASN A 161 -7.78 -5.36 12.94
CA ASN A 161 -6.60 -5.25 13.81
C ASN A 161 -5.53 -4.30 13.26
N ALA A 162 -5.28 -4.30 11.93
CA ALA A 162 -4.30 -3.40 11.31
C ALA A 162 -4.58 -1.93 11.66
N PHE A 163 -5.85 -1.51 11.56
CA PHE A 163 -6.25 -0.14 11.90
C PHE A 163 -6.53 0.06 13.40
N MET A 164 -7.03 -0.97 14.11
CA MET A 164 -7.27 -0.91 15.57
C MET A 164 -5.96 -0.79 16.37
N ASN A 165 -4.84 -1.34 15.87
CA ASN A 165 -3.53 -1.19 16.51
C ASN A 165 -3.11 0.28 16.69
N THR A 166 -3.65 1.19 15.87
CA THR A 166 -3.47 2.64 15.97
C THR A 166 -3.84 3.20 17.36
N TRP A 167 -4.99 2.78 17.90
CA TRP A 167 -5.61 3.37 19.10
C TRP A 167 -5.87 2.38 20.24
N ASN A 168 -5.76 1.06 20.01
CA ASN A 168 -5.93 0.01 21.00
C ASN A 168 -4.90 -1.13 20.80
N SER A 169 -3.63 -0.75 20.76
CA SER A 169 -2.51 -1.66 20.49
C SER A 169 -2.43 -2.82 21.48
N ASP A 170 -2.67 -2.56 22.77
CA ASP A 170 -2.53 -3.56 23.83
C ASP A 170 -3.53 -4.71 23.65
N LEU A 171 -4.79 -4.41 23.30
CA LEU A 171 -5.78 -5.44 22.99
C LEU A 171 -5.35 -6.25 21.76
N VAL A 172 -4.98 -5.59 20.66
CA VAL A 172 -4.59 -6.26 19.42
C VAL A 172 -3.35 -7.15 19.63
N LYS A 173 -2.35 -6.65 20.37
CA LYS A 173 -1.12 -7.38 20.73
C LYS A 173 -1.42 -8.58 21.64
N SER A 174 -2.33 -8.44 22.61
CA SER A 174 -2.75 -9.54 23.50
C SER A 174 -3.55 -10.66 22.81
N LEU A 175 -4.20 -10.37 21.68
CA LEU A 175 -5.05 -11.32 20.96
C LEU A 175 -4.33 -12.04 19.80
N TYR A 176 -3.13 -11.59 19.41
CA TYR A 176 -2.41 -12.07 18.22
C TYR A 176 -2.33 -13.61 18.16
N ASP A 177 -1.75 -14.26 19.16
CA ASP A 177 -1.49 -15.71 19.13
C ASP A 177 -2.79 -16.53 19.01
N LYS A 178 -3.87 -16.08 19.65
CA LYS A 178 -5.20 -16.72 19.58
C LYS A 178 -5.87 -16.53 18.22
N GLN A 179 -5.60 -15.41 17.55
CA GLN A 179 -6.18 -15.05 16.26
C GLN A 179 -5.40 -15.64 15.09
N SER A 180 -4.07 -15.74 15.18
CA SER A 180 -3.20 -16.31 14.13
C SER A 180 -3.18 -17.85 14.13
N LEU A 181 -3.43 -18.51 15.27
CA LEU A 181 -3.43 -19.97 15.40
C LEU A 181 -4.24 -20.67 14.28
N GLY A 182 -3.60 -21.62 13.61
CA GLY A 182 -4.14 -22.40 12.49
C GLY A 182 -4.16 -21.66 11.14
N PHE A 183 -4.27 -20.33 11.14
CA PHE A 183 -4.20 -19.52 9.92
C PHE A 183 -2.75 -19.25 9.49
N ILE A 184 -1.85 -19.01 10.44
CA ILE A 184 -0.42 -18.78 10.19
C ILE A 184 0.40 -19.84 10.92
N THR A 185 1.33 -20.49 10.21
CA THR A 185 2.29 -21.42 10.82
C THR A 185 3.72 -21.10 10.40
N VAL A 186 4.68 -21.32 11.30
CA VAL A 186 6.12 -21.30 11.00
C VAL A 186 6.68 -22.71 11.23
N ILE A 187 6.86 -23.48 10.15
CA ILE A 187 7.27 -24.90 10.19
C ILE A 187 8.48 -25.06 9.28
N ASP A 188 9.56 -25.68 9.77
CA ASP A 188 10.82 -25.86 9.03
C ASP A 188 11.33 -24.55 8.40
N ASP A 189 11.31 -23.47 9.20
CA ASP A 189 11.58 -22.07 8.82
C ASP A 189 10.68 -21.48 7.71
N GLN A 190 9.64 -22.21 7.29
CA GLN A 190 8.68 -21.76 6.29
C GLN A 190 7.43 -21.18 6.95
N VAL A 191 7.20 -19.89 6.71
CA VAL A 191 5.93 -19.24 7.04
C VAL A 191 4.88 -19.57 5.97
N ARG A 192 3.66 -19.91 6.39
CA ARG A 192 2.52 -20.15 5.51
C ARG A 192 1.23 -19.56 6.07
N LEU A 193 0.43 -19.01 5.15
CA LEU A 193 -0.97 -18.63 5.36
C LEU A 193 -1.85 -19.76 4.83
N HIS A 194 -2.80 -20.24 5.63
CA HIS A 194 -3.64 -21.40 5.30
C HIS A 194 -5.05 -21.01 4.89
N ASP A 195 -5.66 -21.86 4.06
CA ASP A 195 -7.07 -21.76 3.72
C ASP A 195 -7.95 -21.86 4.99
N PRO A 196 -9.01 -21.05 5.15
CA PRO A 196 -9.87 -21.09 6.33
C PRO A 196 -10.44 -22.46 6.72
N VAL A 197 -10.62 -23.40 5.76
CA VAL A 197 -11.06 -24.77 6.08
C VAL A 197 -9.96 -25.55 6.79
N VAL A 198 -8.71 -25.46 6.29
CA VAL A 198 -7.54 -26.09 6.93
C VAL A 198 -7.29 -25.46 8.30
N ALA A 199 -7.35 -24.13 8.38
CA ALA A 199 -7.15 -23.38 9.61
C ALA A 199 -8.21 -23.70 10.68
N GLY A 200 -9.49 -23.86 10.30
CA GLY A 200 -10.55 -24.27 11.21
C GLY A 200 -10.27 -25.65 11.82
N ILE A 201 -10.04 -26.66 10.98
CA ILE A 201 -9.74 -28.03 11.43
C ILE A 201 -8.45 -28.07 12.27
N TYR A 202 -7.42 -27.29 11.91
CA TYR A 202 -6.20 -27.19 12.70
C TYR A 202 -6.48 -26.70 14.12
N ARG A 203 -7.37 -25.72 14.28
CA ARG A 203 -7.74 -25.18 15.60
C ARG A 203 -8.54 -26.20 16.40
N ASP A 204 -9.53 -26.86 15.80
CA ASP A 204 -10.30 -27.92 16.44
C ASP A 204 -9.38 -29.06 16.95
N LEU A 205 -8.40 -29.47 16.13
CA LEU A 205 -7.40 -30.48 16.51
C LEU A 205 -6.40 -30.01 17.59
N MET A 206 -6.20 -28.70 17.76
CA MET A 206 -5.34 -28.13 18.81
C MET A 206 -6.08 -27.98 20.13
N ASP A 207 -7.38 -27.71 20.11
CA ASP A 207 -8.21 -27.62 21.33
C ASP A 207 -8.34 -29.00 22.02
N ASP A 208 -8.28 -30.09 21.26
CA ASP A 208 -8.25 -31.49 21.75
C ASP A 208 -6.84 -31.96 22.20
N ALA A 209 -5.79 -31.15 22.06
CA ALA A 209 -4.39 -31.60 22.12
C ALA A 209 -3.54 -30.92 23.21
N ASP A 210 -3.36 -31.60 24.35
CA ASP A 210 -2.52 -31.13 25.46
C ASP A 210 -1.05 -30.88 25.04
N ASN A 211 -0.57 -29.65 25.27
CA ASN A 211 0.84 -29.22 25.15
C ASN A 211 1.48 -29.27 23.75
N TYR A 212 0.70 -29.20 22.67
CA TYR A 212 1.26 -29.09 21.31
C TYR A 212 1.73 -27.66 20.98
N SER A 213 2.80 -27.54 20.20
CA SER A 213 3.24 -26.25 19.62
C SER A 213 2.17 -25.68 18.69
N PRO A 214 1.93 -24.35 18.67
CA PRO A 214 1.03 -23.71 17.70
C PRO A 214 1.50 -23.86 16.24
N HIS A 215 2.72 -24.36 16.00
CA HIS A 215 3.27 -24.64 14.68
C HIS A 215 3.66 -26.12 14.56
N ASN A 216 2.67 -27.02 14.52
CA ASN A 216 2.88 -28.46 14.47
C ASN A 216 2.63 -29.04 13.07
N ALA A 217 3.68 -29.57 12.45
CA ALA A 217 3.63 -30.18 11.12
C ALA A 217 2.67 -31.39 11.03
N SER A 218 2.53 -32.19 12.09
CA SER A 218 1.68 -33.38 12.10
C SER A 218 0.19 -33.00 12.16
N ILE A 219 -0.16 -32.02 13.00
CA ILE A 219 -1.52 -31.45 13.06
C ILE A 219 -1.86 -30.75 11.73
N LEU A 220 -0.93 -30.01 11.13
CA LEU A 220 -1.14 -29.40 9.81
C LEU A 220 -1.40 -30.46 8.73
N ALA A 221 -0.58 -31.50 8.66
CA ALA A 221 -0.76 -32.59 7.69
C ALA A 221 -2.09 -33.36 7.93
N GLN A 222 -2.56 -33.47 9.16
CA GLN A 222 -3.87 -34.04 9.49
C GLN A 222 -5.02 -33.12 9.05
N ALA A 223 -4.95 -31.82 9.37
CA ALA A 223 -5.94 -30.83 8.96
C ALA A 223 -6.07 -30.75 7.43
N GLN A 224 -4.94 -30.76 6.70
CA GLN A 224 -4.93 -30.81 5.24
C GLN A 224 -5.56 -32.09 4.66
N ARG A 225 -5.35 -33.26 5.28
CA ARG A 225 -6.03 -34.50 4.86
C ARG A 225 -7.54 -34.42 5.08
N MET A 226 -7.98 -33.91 6.23
CA MET A 226 -9.40 -33.77 6.58
C MET A 226 -10.11 -32.74 5.70
N ALA A 227 -9.46 -31.60 5.39
CA ALA A 227 -9.99 -30.54 4.54
C ALA A 227 -10.40 -31.02 3.14
N LYS A 228 -9.72 -32.04 2.58
CA LYS A 228 -10.07 -32.64 1.27
C LYS A 228 -11.45 -33.31 1.23
N SER A 229 -12.02 -33.64 2.39
CA SER A 229 -13.38 -34.20 2.50
C SER A 229 -14.47 -33.14 2.77
N VAL A 230 -14.08 -31.89 3.04
CA VAL A 230 -15.01 -30.79 3.28
C VAL A 230 -15.50 -30.23 1.95
N ALA A 231 -16.82 -30.18 1.77
CA ALA A 231 -17.41 -29.59 0.58
C ALA A 231 -17.04 -28.10 0.46
N PRO A 232 -16.67 -27.61 -0.75
CA PRO A 232 -16.32 -26.21 -0.95
C PRO A 232 -17.50 -25.30 -0.61
N THR A 233 -17.18 -24.08 -0.15
CA THR A 233 -18.18 -23.05 0.12
C THR A 233 -19.02 -22.77 -1.13
N LYS A 234 -20.34 -22.58 -0.95
CA LYS A 234 -21.26 -22.16 -2.02
C LYS A 234 -21.16 -20.66 -2.33
N PHE A 235 -20.51 -19.88 -1.46
CA PHE A 235 -20.32 -18.45 -1.68
C PHE A 235 -19.10 -18.23 -2.61
N PRO A 236 -19.26 -17.51 -3.75
CA PRO A 236 -18.29 -17.54 -4.84
C PRO A 236 -17.05 -16.67 -4.62
N TYR A 237 -17.05 -15.76 -3.65
CA TYR A 237 -15.97 -14.78 -3.46
C TYR A 237 -15.17 -15.04 -2.17
N SER A 238 -13.87 -14.84 -2.26
CA SER A 238 -12.94 -14.89 -1.13
C SER A 238 -12.70 -13.49 -0.55
N GLN A 239 -12.35 -13.42 0.74
CA GLN A 239 -11.88 -12.18 1.35
C GLN A 239 -10.45 -11.87 0.85
N PRO A 240 -10.04 -10.58 0.79
CA PRO A 240 -8.65 -10.15 0.57
C PRO A 240 -7.65 -10.52 1.67
N THR A 241 -7.70 -11.77 2.15
CA THR A 241 -7.06 -12.25 3.37
C THR A 241 -5.55 -12.09 3.33
N PHE A 242 -4.90 -12.36 2.19
CA PHE A 242 -3.44 -12.24 2.09
C PHE A 242 -3.00 -10.80 2.35
N GLY A 243 -3.60 -9.84 1.64
CA GLY A 243 -3.36 -8.40 1.82
C GLY A 243 -3.66 -7.92 3.23
N TYR A 244 -4.81 -8.29 3.80
CA TYR A 244 -5.17 -7.91 5.17
C TYR A 244 -4.20 -8.48 6.22
N VAL A 245 -3.74 -9.72 6.05
CA VAL A 245 -2.79 -10.35 6.97
C VAL A 245 -1.42 -9.67 6.91
N VAL A 246 -0.85 -9.43 5.72
CA VAL A 246 0.46 -8.75 5.64
C VAL A 246 0.38 -7.30 6.12
N GLN A 247 -0.73 -6.59 5.88
CA GLN A 247 -0.99 -5.27 6.49
C GLN A 247 -0.93 -5.34 8.02
N TRP A 248 -1.68 -6.27 8.62
CA TRP A 248 -1.71 -6.46 10.08
C TRP A 248 -0.34 -6.82 10.66
N LEU A 249 0.38 -7.77 10.05
CA LEU A 249 1.72 -8.16 10.51
C LEU A 249 2.72 -6.99 10.45
N SER A 250 2.61 -6.12 9.44
CA SER A 250 3.45 -4.91 9.32
C SER A 250 3.20 -3.90 10.45
N GLU A 251 1.94 -3.66 10.82
CA GLU A 251 1.59 -2.80 11.96
C GLU A 251 2.06 -3.39 13.29
N MET A 252 1.97 -4.71 13.43
CA MET A 252 2.33 -5.43 14.66
C MET A 252 3.84 -5.61 14.87
N GLY A 253 4.66 -5.33 13.86
CA GLY A 253 6.10 -5.61 13.90
C GLY A 253 6.45 -7.10 13.94
N ARG A 254 5.58 -7.97 13.40
CA ARG A 254 5.79 -9.42 13.30
C ARG A 254 6.69 -9.73 12.12
N THR A 255 7.97 -9.39 12.25
CA THR A 255 8.94 -9.38 11.14
C THR A 255 9.21 -10.75 10.54
N VAL A 256 9.25 -11.82 11.35
CA VAL A 256 9.45 -13.20 10.88
C VAL A 256 8.27 -13.64 10.02
N GLU A 257 7.05 -13.51 10.54
CA GLU A 257 5.84 -13.92 9.82
C GLU A 257 5.56 -13.03 8.60
N LEU A 258 5.80 -11.72 8.71
CA LEU A 258 5.68 -10.79 7.59
C LEU A 258 6.66 -11.16 6.47
N GLN A 259 7.96 -11.28 6.78
CA GLN A 259 8.97 -11.52 5.76
C GLN A 259 8.75 -12.87 5.07
N GLY A 260 8.47 -13.95 5.82
CA GLY A 260 8.22 -15.25 5.23
C GLY A 260 6.96 -15.31 4.34
N LEU A 261 5.92 -14.51 4.63
CA LEU A 261 4.78 -14.36 3.72
C LEU A 261 5.11 -13.50 2.49
N LEU A 262 5.96 -12.46 2.62
CA LEU A 262 6.43 -11.67 1.48
C LEU A 262 7.32 -12.50 0.54
N ASP A 263 8.24 -13.30 1.09
CA ASP A 263 9.10 -14.22 0.35
C ASP A 263 8.28 -15.32 -0.36
N PHE A 264 7.25 -15.84 0.31
CA PHE A 264 6.26 -16.73 -0.32
C PHE A 264 5.54 -16.04 -1.48
N ALA A 265 5.10 -14.78 -1.31
CA ALA A 265 4.44 -14.04 -2.38
C ALA A 265 5.36 -13.86 -3.59
N ASP A 266 6.62 -13.49 -3.36
CA ASP A 266 7.62 -13.31 -4.42
C ASP A 266 7.96 -14.61 -5.15
N THR A 267 7.93 -15.74 -4.43
CA THR A 267 8.26 -17.06 -4.99
C THR A 267 7.07 -17.72 -5.71
N LYS A 268 5.85 -17.57 -5.19
CA LYS A 268 4.67 -18.37 -5.58
C LYS A 268 3.53 -17.58 -6.21
N LEU A 269 3.36 -16.29 -5.88
CA LEU A 269 2.19 -15.49 -6.27
C LEU A 269 2.43 -14.62 -7.52
N ARG A 270 3.45 -14.99 -8.32
CA ARG A 270 3.76 -14.44 -9.66
C ARG A 270 4.00 -12.92 -9.67
N PRO A 271 4.95 -12.39 -8.88
CA PRO A 271 5.29 -10.97 -8.91
C PRO A 271 5.59 -10.53 -10.34
N THR A 272 4.98 -9.42 -10.76
CA THR A 272 5.05 -8.91 -12.12
C THR A 272 5.48 -7.45 -12.11
N TRP A 273 6.44 -7.12 -12.99
CA TRP A 273 6.94 -5.78 -13.19
C TRP A 273 6.36 -5.21 -14.50
N GLU A 274 5.62 -4.10 -14.41
CA GLU A 274 5.07 -3.39 -15.58
C GLU A 274 5.29 -1.87 -15.41
N ASN A 275 5.98 -1.23 -16.36
CA ASN A 275 6.33 0.20 -16.31
C ASN A 275 7.01 0.60 -14.99
N GLY A 276 7.97 -0.22 -14.53
CA GLY A 276 8.66 -0.07 -13.25
C GLY A 276 7.81 -0.41 -12.01
N GLY A 277 6.51 -0.68 -12.17
CA GLY A 277 5.60 -0.98 -11.08
C GLY A 277 5.58 -2.47 -10.73
N LEU A 278 5.70 -2.79 -9.44
CA LEU A 278 5.56 -4.16 -8.91
C LEU A 278 4.13 -4.42 -8.43
N TYR A 279 3.54 -5.51 -8.90
CA TYR A 279 2.24 -6.01 -8.45
C TYR A 279 2.13 -7.54 -8.59
N TYR A 280 1.09 -8.12 -7.99
CA TYR A 280 0.80 -9.55 -8.07
C TYR A 280 -0.50 -9.75 -8.86
N PRO A 281 -0.47 -10.37 -10.07
CA PRO A 281 -1.66 -10.52 -10.90
C PRO A 281 -2.71 -11.44 -10.29
N ARG A 282 -3.98 -11.09 -10.51
CA ARG A 282 -5.14 -11.80 -9.99
C ARG A 282 -5.09 -13.32 -10.22
N ASN A 283 -5.48 -14.07 -9.20
CA ASN A 283 -5.73 -15.51 -9.26
C ASN A 283 -6.94 -15.88 -8.40
N ASP A 284 -7.99 -16.39 -9.02
CA ASP A 284 -9.23 -16.77 -8.31
C ASP A 284 -9.14 -18.17 -7.67
N ALA A 285 -8.15 -18.99 -8.05
CA ALA A 285 -7.91 -20.27 -7.40
C ALA A 285 -7.48 -20.07 -5.94
N ARG A 286 -8.18 -20.70 -4.99
CA ARG A 286 -7.87 -20.57 -3.55
C ARG A 286 -6.52 -21.17 -3.18
N VAL A 287 -6.27 -22.36 -3.71
CA VAL A 287 -5.03 -23.13 -3.56
C VAL A 287 -4.54 -23.63 -4.91
N ASP A 288 -3.27 -23.99 -5.01
CA ASP A 288 -2.69 -24.67 -6.17
C ASP A 288 -2.89 -26.20 -6.12
N ASP A 289 -2.36 -26.91 -7.11
CA ASP A 289 -2.45 -28.38 -7.21
C ASP A 289 -1.74 -29.12 -6.05
N SER A 290 -0.82 -28.44 -5.33
CA SER A 290 -0.18 -28.97 -4.13
C SER A 290 -0.96 -28.70 -2.85
N GLY A 291 -1.94 -27.79 -2.89
CA GLY A 291 -2.72 -27.32 -1.75
C GLY A 291 -2.12 -26.12 -1.02
N GLU A 292 -1.06 -25.50 -1.56
CA GLU A 292 -0.53 -24.23 -1.04
C GLU A 292 -1.42 -23.05 -1.46
N TRP A 293 -1.38 -21.96 -0.70
CA TRP A 293 -2.17 -20.75 -0.98
C TRP A 293 -1.84 -20.18 -2.36
N ALA A 294 -2.85 -20.04 -3.22
CA ALA A 294 -2.68 -19.50 -4.58
C ALA A 294 -3.52 -18.25 -4.85
N HIS A 295 -4.46 -17.90 -3.95
CA HIS A 295 -5.38 -16.79 -4.18
C HIS A 295 -4.66 -15.46 -4.19
N MET A 296 -4.95 -14.66 -5.22
CA MET A 296 -4.53 -13.27 -5.29
C MET A 296 -5.70 -12.44 -5.80
N ASP A 297 -6.36 -11.71 -4.91
CA ASP A 297 -7.33 -10.71 -5.31
C ASP A 297 -6.62 -9.39 -5.69
N PRO A 298 -7.24 -8.51 -6.49
CA PRO A 298 -6.64 -7.25 -6.89
C PRO A 298 -6.36 -6.26 -5.75
N PHE A 299 -7.06 -6.34 -4.61
CA PHE A 299 -6.69 -5.54 -3.43
C PHE A 299 -5.36 -6.01 -2.85
N SER A 300 -5.19 -7.31 -2.60
CA SER A 300 -3.93 -7.87 -2.08
C SER A 300 -2.76 -7.56 -3.02
N GLY A 301 -2.96 -7.79 -4.32
CA GLY A 301 -1.91 -7.70 -5.34
C GLY A 301 -1.54 -6.28 -5.77
N ASN A 302 -2.48 -5.34 -5.81
CA ASN A 302 -2.20 -3.94 -6.17
C ASN A 302 -1.85 -3.05 -4.97
N ALA A 303 -2.36 -3.34 -3.76
CA ALA A 303 -2.32 -2.41 -2.63
C ALA A 303 -1.93 -3.05 -1.29
N GLY A 304 -2.41 -4.27 -1.00
CA GLY A 304 -2.22 -4.96 0.28
C GLY A 304 -0.76 -5.23 0.61
N ILE A 305 -0.06 -5.90 -0.31
CA ILE A 305 1.38 -6.21 -0.17
C ILE A 305 2.23 -4.93 -0.23
N GLY A 306 1.88 -3.99 -1.12
CA GLY A 306 2.56 -2.71 -1.25
C GLY A 306 2.52 -1.88 0.03
N TYR A 307 1.35 -1.80 0.70
CA TYR A 307 1.23 -1.22 2.03
C TYR A 307 2.22 -1.88 3.00
N ALA A 308 2.17 -3.20 3.12
CA ALA A 308 2.93 -3.94 4.13
C ALA A 308 4.45 -3.77 3.98
N ARG A 309 4.96 -3.71 2.74
CA ARG A 309 6.38 -3.43 2.47
C ARG A 309 6.79 -1.99 2.78
N LEU A 310 5.93 -1.02 2.47
CA LEU A 310 6.22 0.41 2.68
C LEU A 310 6.13 0.84 4.15
N ASN A 311 5.26 0.16 4.91
CA ASN A 311 4.99 0.44 6.30
C ASN A 311 6.20 0.20 7.22
N VAL A 312 6.04 0.57 8.49
CA VAL A 312 6.94 0.25 9.60
C VAL A 312 6.13 -0.26 10.79
N PRO A 313 6.73 -0.98 11.77
CA PRO A 313 6.04 -1.37 13.00
C PRO A 313 5.37 -0.18 13.69
N ASP A 314 4.13 -0.35 14.15
CA ASP A 314 3.26 0.69 14.71
C ASP A 314 3.12 1.93 13.79
N GLY A 315 3.12 1.74 12.46
CA GLY A 315 3.17 2.81 11.45
C GLY A 315 2.01 3.80 11.53
N GLN A 316 0.76 3.31 11.54
CA GLN A 316 -0.41 4.18 11.68
C GLN A 316 -0.50 4.79 13.08
N LYS A 317 -0.14 4.01 14.11
CA LYS A 317 -0.07 4.49 15.50
C LYS A 317 0.87 5.68 15.65
N LYS A 318 2.07 5.61 15.08
CA LYS A 318 3.03 6.72 15.09
C LYS A 318 2.50 7.98 14.41
N MET A 319 1.77 7.84 13.30
CA MET A 319 1.10 8.96 12.62
C MET A 319 -0.04 9.55 13.44
N TRP A 320 -0.77 8.71 14.19
CA TRP A 320 -1.85 9.11 15.09
C TRP A 320 -1.36 9.79 16.38
N ASP A 321 -0.31 9.26 17.01
CA ASP A 321 0.28 9.80 18.23
C ASP A 321 1.12 11.06 17.97
N ARG A 322 1.64 11.24 16.74
CA ARG A 322 2.53 12.35 16.35
C ARG A 322 2.17 12.93 14.97
N PRO A 323 0.94 13.41 14.75
CA PRO A 323 0.53 13.94 13.44
C PRO A 323 1.33 15.18 13.07
N TRP A 324 1.73 15.29 11.81
CA TRP A 324 2.31 16.53 11.29
C TRP A 324 1.28 17.67 11.36
N THR A 325 1.63 18.73 12.08
CA THR A 325 0.81 19.94 12.17
C THR A 325 1.17 20.92 11.04
N ARG A 326 0.30 21.91 10.82
CA ARG A 326 0.60 23.01 9.89
C ARG A 326 1.88 23.75 10.26
N ASP A 327 2.13 23.93 11.56
CA ASP A 327 3.25 24.70 12.09
C ASP A 327 4.58 23.97 11.87
N ILE A 328 4.61 22.63 12.06
CA ILE A 328 5.77 21.79 11.70
C ILE A 328 6.08 21.92 10.20
N LEU A 329 5.06 21.67 9.35
CA LEU A 329 5.24 21.67 7.90
C LEU A 329 5.59 23.05 7.33
N ALA A 330 5.20 24.14 8.00
CA ALA A 330 5.50 25.51 7.58
C ALA A 330 6.98 25.86 7.69
N VAL A 331 7.72 25.28 8.64
CA VAL A 331 9.14 25.61 8.89
C VAL A 331 10.11 24.50 8.52
N GLU A 332 9.68 23.24 8.53
CA GLU A 332 10.56 22.10 8.25
C GLU A 332 11.02 22.09 6.77
N PRO A 333 12.35 21.94 6.50
CA PRO A 333 12.91 21.80 5.16
C PRO A 333 12.35 20.62 4.36
N TRP A 334 12.17 20.82 3.06
CA TRP A 334 11.57 19.81 2.17
C TRP A 334 11.99 20.02 0.72
N ILE A 335 11.79 18.99 -0.11
CA ILE A 335 12.20 19.00 -1.53
C ILE A 335 10.96 19.08 -2.41
N ASP A 336 10.98 20.09 -3.28
CA ASP A 336 9.94 20.47 -4.23
C ASP A 336 10.34 20.14 -5.67
N ASN A 337 9.39 20.27 -6.60
CA ASN A 337 9.57 20.08 -8.05
C ASN A 337 9.94 18.64 -8.50
N LEU A 338 9.64 17.65 -7.65
CA LEU A 338 9.78 16.22 -7.93
C LEU A 338 8.41 15.53 -8.01
N ASP A 339 8.15 14.75 -9.08
CA ASP A 339 6.95 13.92 -9.27
C ASP A 339 7.33 12.61 -9.99
N LEU A 340 6.76 11.48 -9.59
CA LEU A 340 7.00 10.18 -10.22
C LEU A 340 6.75 10.20 -11.74
N SER A 341 5.88 11.08 -12.27
CA SER A 341 5.66 11.21 -13.73
C SER A 341 6.87 11.74 -14.50
N GLN A 342 7.92 12.22 -13.82
CA GLN A 342 9.19 12.56 -14.46
C GLN A 342 9.96 11.32 -14.94
N GLY A 343 9.56 10.09 -14.55
CA GLY A 343 10.30 8.87 -14.89
C GLY A 343 11.40 8.52 -13.89
N VAL A 344 11.43 9.20 -12.75
CA VAL A 344 12.39 9.00 -11.65
C VAL A 344 11.69 8.37 -10.46
N ASP A 345 12.28 7.32 -9.90
CA ASP A 345 11.98 6.77 -8.57
C ASP A 345 12.86 7.45 -7.51
N TYR A 346 12.30 7.66 -6.32
CA TYR A 346 12.95 8.35 -5.22
C TYR A 346 13.18 7.37 -4.06
N LEU A 347 14.44 7.07 -3.78
CA LEU A 347 14.84 6.01 -2.85
C LEU A 347 15.13 6.56 -1.44
N ARG A 348 15.51 7.85 -1.33
CA ARG A 348 15.63 8.61 -0.08
C ARG A 348 15.06 10.00 -0.25
N GLY A 349 14.69 10.62 0.85
CA GLY A 349 14.00 11.90 0.84
C GLY A 349 13.68 12.40 2.23
N LEU A 350 14.66 12.95 2.94
CA LEU A 350 14.53 13.34 4.35
C LEU A 350 15.34 14.59 4.70
N TRP A 351 14.98 15.20 5.83
CA TRP A 351 15.71 16.27 6.48
C TRP A 351 16.38 15.74 7.73
N ASP A 352 17.70 15.91 7.84
CA ASP A 352 18.46 15.70 9.06
C ASP A 352 18.69 17.06 9.74
N GLY A 353 18.13 17.21 10.95
CA GLY A 353 18.18 18.45 11.71
C GLY A 353 19.50 18.70 12.44
N ASP A 354 20.28 17.66 12.71
CA ASP A 354 21.54 17.71 13.44
C ASP A 354 22.69 18.00 12.47
N GLU A 355 22.70 17.31 11.33
CA GLU A 355 23.65 17.51 10.22
C GLU A 355 23.30 18.69 9.30
N LYS A 356 22.13 19.30 9.53
CA LYS A 356 21.53 20.38 8.72
C LYS A 356 21.55 20.04 7.22
N ALA A 357 21.15 18.81 6.90
CA ALA A 357 21.24 18.22 5.58
C ALA A 357 19.88 17.77 5.05
N LEU A 358 19.52 18.21 3.84
CA LEU A 358 18.34 17.77 3.11
C LEU A 358 18.78 16.83 1.98
N ILE A 359 18.30 15.59 2.03
CA ILE A 359 18.87 14.46 1.27
C ILE A 359 17.81 13.87 0.34
N VAL A 360 18.16 13.63 -0.92
CA VAL A 360 17.38 12.80 -1.86
C VAL A 360 18.29 11.88 -2.66
N THR A 361 17.78 10.67 -2.93
CA THR A 361 18.42 9.69 -3.84
C THR A 361 17.43 9.36 -4.93
N MET A 362 17.90 9.43 -6.17
CA MET A 362 17.10 9.31 -7.38
C MET A 362 17.66 8.25 -8.31
N LYS A 363 16.78 7.55 -9.03
CA LYS A 363 17.14 6.59 -10.09
C LYS A 363 16.02 6.57 -11.13
N SER A 364 16.31 6.49 -12.43
CA SER A 364 15.24 6.35 -13.42
C SER A 364 14.72 4.91 -13.44
N TRP A 365 13.40 4.74 -13.51
CA TRP A 365 12.77 3.41 -13.35
C TRP A 365 13.06 2.47 -14.53
N ASN A 366 13.39 3.04 -15.70
CA ASN A 366 13.68 2.32 -16.95
C ASN A 366 15.16 2.41 -17.40
N GLY A 367 15.98 3.22 -16.71
CA GLY A 367 17.37 3.46 -17.08
C GLY A 367 17.60 4.60 -18.09
N ASP A 368 16.54 5.22 -18.63
CA ASP A 368 16.68 6.39 -19.50
C ASP A 368 17.23 7.59 -18.72
N GLU A 369 17.97 8.48 -19.40
CA GLU A 369 18.43 9.73 -18.81
C GLU A 369 17.30 10.76 -18.73
N VAL A 370 17.00 11.21 -17.51
CA VAL A 370 16.00 12.25 -17.21
C VAL A 370 16.67 13.40 -16.48
N THR A 371 16.51 14.62 -16.99
CA THR A 371 16.90 15.84 -16.27
C THR A 371 15.78 16.26 -15.31
N VAL A 372 16.12 16.37 -14.02
CA VAL A 372 15.23 16.90 -12.96
C VAL A 372 15.88 18.07 -12.23
N GLU A 373 15.06 18.91 -11.60
CA GLU A 373 15.53 20.02 -10.76
C GLU A 373 14.92 19.93 -9.36
N PRO A 374 15.55 19.18 -8.41
CA PRO A 374 15.21 19.25 -7.01
C PRO A 374 15.34 20.68 -6.48
N ILE A 375 14.30 21.18 -5.82
CA ILE A 375 14.32 22.50 -5.15
C ILE A 375 14.18 22.29 -3.65
N ALA A 376 15.25 22.52 -2.90
CA ALA A 376 15.20 22.59 -1.44
C ALA A 376 14.45 23.86 -1.01
N ARG A 377 13.49 23.72 -0.10
CA ARG A 377 12.59 24.77 0.40
C ARG A 377 12.70 24.89 1.93
N ASN A 378 12.18 26.01 2.46
CA ASN A 378 12.16 26.33 3.89
C ASN A 378 13.56 26.35 4.54
N LEU A 379 14.59 26.71 3.79
CA LEU A 379 15.96 26.70 4.29
C LEU A 379 16.18 27.80 5.35
N GLU A 380 16.91 27.45 6.42
CA GLU A 380 17.39 28.40 7.42
C GLU A 380 18.38 29.39 6.80
N GLN A 381 18.41 30.64 7.29
CA GLN A 381 19.36 31.64 6.81
C GLN A 381 20.82 31.19 6.99
N GLY A 382 21.61 31.16 5.91
CA GLY A 382 23.02 30.77 5.98
C GLY A 382 23.62 30.47 4.61
N THR A 383 24.87 30.00 4.60
CA THR A 383 25.51 29.45 3.40
C THR A 383 25.10 27.99 3.25
N TRP A 384 24.71 27.61 2.04
CA TRP A 384 24.29 26.25 1.70
C TRP A 384 25.10 25.74 0.51
N VAL A 385 25.61 24.52 0.64
CA VAL A 385 26.30 23.79 -0.44
C VAL A 385 25.38 22.69 -0.96
N VAL A 386 25.34 22.52 -2.28
CA VAL A 386 24.73 21.38 -2.94
C VAL A 386 25.80 20.42 -3.41
N TYR A 387 25.67 19.16 -3.00
CA TYR A 387 26.51 18.04 -3.43
C TYR A 387 25.71 17.15 -4.38
N VAL A 388 26.38 16.64 -5.41
CA VAL A 388 25.85 15.61 -6.32
C VAL A 388 26.88 14.49 -6.37
N ASN A 389 26.54 13.30 -5.89
CA ASN A 389 27.46 12.16 -5.74
C ASN A 389 28.77 12.57 -5.05
N ASP A 390 28.65 13.10 -3.82
CA ASP A 390 29.70 13.65 -2.96
C ASP A 390 30.47 14.89 -3.47
N GLU A 391 30.35 15.25 -4.76
CA GLU A 391 31.06 16.39 -5.33
C GLU A 391 30.23 17.69 -5.19
N PRO A 392 30.84 18.80 -4.70
CA PRO A 392 30.15 20.07 -4.54
C PRO A 392 29.92 20.77 -5.89
N VAL A 393 28.67 21.04 -6.25
CA VAL A 393 28.30 21.64 -7.54
C VAL A 393 27.83 23.09 -7.44
N LYS A 394 27.34 23.53 -6.27
CA LYS A 394 26.76 24.86 -6.06
C LYS A 394 26.92 25.31 -4.61
N CYS A 395 27.12 26.60 -4.37
CA CYS A 395 27.25 27.19 -3.04
C CYS A 395 26.69 28.61 -3.05
N ASP A 396 25.60 28.84 -2.30
CA ASP A 396 24.87 30.11 -2.27
C ASP A 396 24.51 30.52 -0.83
N ALA A 397 24.43 31.83 -0.61
CA ALA A 397 23.84 32.38 0.61
C ALA A 397 22.32 32.43 0.48
N VAL A 398 21.61 31.80 1.41
CA VAL A 398 20.15 31.66 1.41
C VAL A 398 19.56 32.48 2.57
N GLY A 399 18.46 33.19 2.29
CA GLY A 399 17.69 33.94 3.30
C GLY A 399 16.80 33.02 4.15
N GLN A 400 16.17 33.58 5.19
CA GLN A 400 15.26 32.81 6.05
C GLN A 400 14.03 32.31 5.26
N LEU A 401 13.70 31.02 5.41
CA LEU A 401 12.71 30.30 4.59
C LEU A 401 13.00 30.36 3.08
N GLY A 402 14.28 30.50 2.72
CA GLY A 402 14.71 30.56 1.33
C GLY A 402 14.68 29.20 0.64
N SER A 403 15.16 29.19 -0.61
CA SER A 403 15.23 27.99 -1.43
C SER A 403 16.48 27.93 -2.27
N LEU A 404 16.96 26.72 -2.54
CA LEU A 404 18.12 26.44 -3.37
C LEU A 404 17.77 25.28 -4.31
N SER A 405 18.09 25.42 -5.60
CA SER A 405 17.85 24.36 -6.59
C SER A 405 19.14 23.91 -7.28
N VAL A 406 19.12 22.70 -7.81
CA VAL A 406 20.18 22.13 -8.66
C VAL A 406 19.53 21.36 -9.80
N THR A 407 20.10 21.42 -10.99
CA THR A 407 19.69 20.58 -12.12
C THR A 407 20.60 19.36 -12.18
N VAL A 408 20.03 18.15 -12.23
CA VAL A 408 20.78 16.90 -12.31
C VAL A 408 20.17 15.97 -13.36
N THR A 409 21.02 15.21 -14.05
CA THR A 409 20.60 14.09 -14.90
C THR A 409 20.60 12.82 -14.07
N VAL A 410 19.49 12.08 -14.10
CA VAL A 410 19.29 10.81 -13.40
C VAL A 410 19.11 9.71 -14.44
N GLY A 411 19.80 8.60 -14.30
CA GLY A 411 19.73 7.45 -15.21
C GLY A 411 19.59 6.13 -14.47
N ALA A 412 20.13 5.06 -15.05
CA ALA A 412 20.12 3.72 -14.45
C ALA A 412 20.89 3.62 -13.12
N GLU A 413 21.89 4.48 -12.88
CA GLU A 413 22.61 4.54 -11.61
C GLU A 413 21.94 5.50 -10.61
N GLU A 414 22.14 5.25 -9.32
CA GLU A 414 21.65 6.14 -8.28
C GLU A 414 22.40 7.49 -8.29
N VAL A 415 21.64 8.56 -8.12
CA VAL A 415 22.14 9.93 -7.97
C VAL A 415 21.74 10.45 -6.60
N ASP A 416 22.74 10.71 -5.75
CA ASP A 416 22.58 11.35 -4.46
C ASP A 416 22.70 12.86 -4.61
N VAL A 417 21.71 13.59 -4.11
CA VAL A 417 21.72 15.06 -4.01
C VAL A 417 21.52 15.47 -2.57
N VAL A 418 22.47 16.23 -2.03
CA VAL A 418 22.47 16.70 -0.64
C VAL A 418 22.63 18.22 -0.59
N PHE A 419 21.65 18.90 0.00
CA PHE A 419 21.74 20.31 0.35
C PHE A 419 22.14 20.42 1.81
N ARG A 420 23.34 20.93 2.12
CA ARG A 420 23.85 21.01 3.49
C ARG A 420 24.21 22.45 3.85
N ARG A 421 23.84 22.88 5.06
CA ARG A 421 24.26 24.17 5.63
C ARG A 421 25.71 24.09 6.12
N THR A 422 26.48 25.14 5.89
CA THR A 422 27.90 25.27 6.32
C THR A 422 28.08 26.42 7.32
#